data_AF-A0AAD9PQ87-F1
#
_entry.id   AF-A0AAD9PQ87-F1
#
_cell.length_a   1.000
_cell.length_b   1.000
_cell.length_c   1.000
_cell.angle_alpha   90.00
_cell.angle_beta   90.00
_cell.angle_gamma   90.00
#
_symmetry.space_group_name_H-M   'P 1'
#
loop_
_entity.id
_entity.type
_entity.pdbx_description
1 polymer ?
#
loop_
_entity_poly.entity_id
_entity_poly.type
_entity_poly.pdbx_seq_one_letter_code
_entity_poly.pdbx_strand_id
1 'polypeptide(L)'
;MGWALKATQKRPRLGEKVKDFSIEKFEAGERSGTKADPLSVSREMKFERDDKGELVFQPEEWKIAKTIKSFFSRYSAKLKQQGVSTPKDMGGSQPEVDEEMADDIEALEFETAMQNLRQAVYNDLKIPEHPIEVNQFNICKLMQEGKLKALKLQDLKAMCATIGLPAEGSQARKKSFVEPLKELLMQS
;
A
#
# COMPACT_ATOMS: atom_id res chain seq x y z
N MET A 1 13.30 -28.60 28.90
CA MET A 1 12.58 -28.40 27.63
C MET A 1 12.74 -26.94 27.22
N GLY A 2 13.73 -26.66 26.37
CA GLY A 2 14.07 -25.29 25.95
C GLY A 2 13.43 -24.94 24.62
N TRP A 3 12.68 -23.84 24.59
CA TRP A 3 12.17 -23.22 23.36
C TRP A 3 13.16 -22.12 22.95
N ALA A 4 14.27 -22.50 22.36
CA ALA A 4 15.12 -21.53 21.67
C ALA A 4 14.43 -21.19 20.34
N LEU A 5 13.76 -20.03 20.28
CA LEU A 5 13.27 -19.47 19.03
C LEU A 5 14.48 -19.27 18.11
N LYS A 6 14.49 -19.95 16.96
CA LYS A 6 15.53 -19.72 15.94
C LYS A 6 15.51 -18.23 15.62
N ALA A 7 16.64 -17.56 15.75
CA ALA A 7 16.75 -16.15 15.42
C ALA A 7 16.26 -15.95 13.99
N THR A 8 15.17 -15.20 13.80
CA THR A 8 14.69 -14.83 12.47
C THR A 8 15.79 -14.02 11.82
N GLN A 9 16.53 -14.65 10.90
CA GLN A 9 17.62 -14.00 10.19
C GLN A 9 17.00 -12.87 9.36
N LYS A 10 17.23 -11.62 9.77
CA LYS A 10 16.77 -10.46 9.01
C LYS A 10 17.50 -10.47 7.67
N ARG A 11 16.84 -10.99 6.64
CA ARG A 11 17.35 -10.96 5.27
C ARG A 11 17.41 -9.47 4.86
N PRO A 12 18.59 -8.93 4.49
CA PRO A 12 18.69 -7.55 4.07
C PRO A 12 17.79 -7.32 2.86
N ARG A 13 17.01 -6.24 2.90
CA ARG A 13 16.13 -5.86 1.79
C ARG A 13 16.98 -5.65 0.54
N LEU A 14 16.46 -6.06 -0.62
CA LEU A 14 17.07 -5.71 -1.90
C LEU A 14 17.07 -4.19 -2.04
N GLY A 15 18.24 -3.62 -2.40
CA GLY A 15 18.36 -2.22 -2.75
C GLY A 15 17.47 -1.89 -3.94
N GLU A 16 16.95 -0.66 -3.98
CA GLU A 16 16.00 -0.20 -4.99
C GLU A 16 16.55 -0.36 -6.41
N LYS A 17 17.80 0.06 -6.65
CA LYS A 17 18.49 -0.12 -7.93
C LYS A 17 18.50 -1.57 -8.43
N VAL A 18 18.77 -2.50 -7.50
CA VAL A 18 18.88 -3.94 -7.84
C VAL A 18 17.51 -4.51 -8.17
N LYS A 19 16.49 -4.03 -7.46
CA LYS A 19 15.10 -4.41 -7.69
C LYS A 19 14.64 -3.94 -9.07
N ASP A 20 14.88 -2.67 -9.41
CA ASP A 20 14.45 -2.08 -10.67
C ASP A 20 15.13 -2.77 -11.86
N PHE A 21 16.44 -2.98 -11.78
CA PHE A 21 17.18 -3.75 -12.78
C PHE A 21 16.67 -5.19 -12.93
N SER A 22 16.37 -5.87 -11.82
CA SER A 22 15.84 -7.24 -11.88
C SER A 22 14.44 -7.28 -12.51
N ILE A 23 13.58 -6.29 -12.22
CA ILE A 23 12.25 -6.18 -12.84
C ILE A 23 12.39 -5.92 -14.34
N GLU A 24 13.26 -5.00 -14.74
CA GLU A 24 13.50 -4.68 -16.15
C GLU A 24 13.94 -5.93 -16.94
N LYS A 25 14.89 -6.71 -16.41
CA LYS A 25 15.36 -7.95 -17.04
C LYS A 25 14.25 -9.00 -17.10
N PHE A 26 13.43 -9.12 -16.05
CA PHE A 26 12.29 -10.02 -16.02
C PHE A 26 11.27 -9.65 -17.11
N GLU A 27 10.85 -8.39 -17.17
CA GLU A 27 9.88 -7.89 -18.14
C GLU A 27 10.40 -7.94 -19.58
N ALA A 28 11.69 -7.67 -19.80
CA ALA A 28 12.34 -7.84 -21.10
C ALA A 28 12.30 -9.31 -21.56
N GLY A 29 12.50 -10.25 -20.63
CA GLY A 29 12.34 -11.68 -20.88
C GLY A 29 10.91 -12.07 -21.24
N GLU A 30 9.92 -11.51 -20.53
CA GLU A 30 8.51 -11.73 -20.83
C GLU A 30 8.13 -11.16 -22.22
N ARG A 31 8.61 -9.96 -22.56
CA ARG A 31 8.34 -9.30 -23.85
C ARG A 31 8.99 -10.03 -25.04
N SER A 32 10.20 -10.56 -24.85
CA SER A 32 10.91 -11.35 -25.87
C SER A 32 10.46 -12.81 -25.93
N GLY A 33 9.64 -13.26 -24.97
CA GLY A 33 9.18 -14.65 -24.85
C GLY A 33 10.23 -15.63 -24.36
N THR A 34 11.43 -15.15 -23.99
CA THR A 34 12.53 -15.94 -23.42
C THR A 34 12.85 -15.42 -22.02
N LYS A 35 12.53 -16.21 -20.99
CA LYS A 35 12.77 -15.79 -19.59
C LYS A 35 14.24 -15.49 -19.35
N ALA A 36 14.50 -14.41 -18.61
CA ALA A 36 15.85 -14.06 -18.20
C ALA A 36 16.44 -15.14 -17.29
N ASP A 37 17.63 -15.63 -17.63
CA ASP A 37 18.36 -16.61 -16.82
C ASP A 37 18.98 -15.93 -15.59
N PRO A 38 18.68 -16.37 -14.35
CA PRO A 38 19.22 -15.76 -13.13
C PRO A 38 20.75 -15.72 -13.05
N LEU A 39 21.46 -16.67 -13.67
CA LEU A 39 22.93 -16.64 -13.72
C LEU A 39 23.44 -15.56 -14.67
N SER A 40 22.82 -15.40 -15.85
CA SER A 40 23.12 -14.30 -16.78
C SER A 40 22.89 -12.94 -16.11
N VAL A 41 21.73 -12.73 -15.49
CA VAL A 41 21.41 -11.46 -14.82
C VAL A 41 22.40 -11.14 -13.69
N SER A 42 22.82 -12.15 -12.92
CA SER A 42 23.86 -11.99 -11.88
C SER A 42 25.20 -11.53 -12.44
N ARG A 43 25.58 -12.00 -13.63
CA ARG A 43 26.81 -11.60 -14.32
C ARG A 43 26.69 -10.22 -14.92
N GLU A 44 25.59 -9.93 -15.61
CA GLU A 44 25.31 -8.63 -16.21
C GLU A 44 25.35 -7.50 -15.18
N MET A 45 24.81 -7.74 -13.99
CA MET A 45 24.80 -6.76 -12.90
C MET A 45 26.20 -6.27 -12.48
N LYS A 46 27.26 -7.04 -12.75
CA LYS A 46 28.64 -6.63 -12.45
C LYS A 46 29.25 -5.69 -13.49
N PHE A 47 28.65 -5.63 -14.67
CA PHE A 47 29.14 -4.88 -15.81
C PHE A 47 28.14 -3.83 -16.31
N GLU A 48 26.97 -3.75 -15.67
CA GLU A 48 25.94 -2.77 -15.98
C GLU A 48 26.49 -1.35 -15.76
N ARG A 49 26.32 -0.50 -16.78
CA ARG A 49 26.83 0.88 -16.79
C ARG A 49 25.71 1.87 -17.01
N ASP A 50 25.82 3.02 -16.34
CA ASP A 50 24.90 4.13 -16.53
C ASP A 50 25.20 4.92 -17.82
N ASP A 51 24.38 5.92 -18.11
CA ASP A 51 24.55 6.81 -19.28
C ASP A 51 25.89 7.58 -19.27
N LYS A 52 26.57 7.64 -18.12
CA LYS A 52 27.88 8.29 -17.94
C LYS A 52 29.03 7.30 -18.10
N GLY A 53 28.75 6.01 -18.29
CA GLY A 53 29.72 4.94 -18.43
C GLY A 53 30.25 4.38 -17.10
N GLU A 54 29.69 4.80 -15.97
CA GLU A 54 30.06 4.34 -14.63
C GLU A 54 29.28 3.09 -14.24
N LEU A 55 29.86 2.25 -13.36
CA LEU A 55 29.18 1.03 -12.89
C LEU A 55 27.94 1.39 -12.06
N VAL A 56 26.80 0.81 -12.43
CA VAL A 56 25.51 1.04 -11.76
C VAL A 56 25.51 0.47 -10.34
N PHE A 57 26.23 -0.64 -10.14
CA PHE A 57 26.23 -1.43 -8.91
C PHE A 57 27.62 -1.58 -8.32
N GLN A 58 27.72 -1.37 -7.01
CA GLN A 58 28.93 -1.69 -6.25
C GLN A 58 29.02 -3.19 -5.92
N PRO A 59 30.23 -3.74 -5.65
CA PRO A 59 30.41 -5.15 -5.30
C PRO A 59 29.52 -5.66 -4.17
N GLU A 60 29.22 -4.82 -3.18
CA GLU A 60 28.35 -5.13 -2.04
C GLU A 60 26.88 -5.25 -2.42
N GLU A 61 26.49 -4.59 -3.52
CA GLU A 61 25.12 -4.62 -4.06
C GLU A 61 24.89 -5.85 -4.95
N TRP A 62 25.97 -6.54 -5.36
CA TRP A 62 25.90 -7.71 -6.22
C TRP A 62 25.02 -8.82 -5.66
N LYS A 63 24.17 -9.39 -6.52
CA LYS A 63 23.29 -10.50 -6.16
C LYS A 63 23.68 -11.76 -6.90
N ILE A 64 23.67 -12.86 -6.15
CA ILE A 64 23.94 -14.19 -6.67
C ILE A 64 22.67 -14.69 -7.36
N ALA A 65 22.83 -15.56 -8.36
CA ALA A 65 21.73 -16.16 -9.10
C ALA A 65 20.62 -16.75 -8.22
N LYS A 66 20.94 -17.35 -7.06
CA LYS A 66 19.93 -17.85 -6.10
C LYS A 66 18.98 -16.75 -5.65
N THR A 67 19.52 -15.58 -5.31
CA THR A 67 18.73 -14.41 -4.88
C THR A 67 17.88 -13.85 -6.03
N ILE A 68 18.42 -13.79 -7.24
CA ILE A 68 17.70 -13.32 -8.43
C ILE A 68 16.57 -14.29 -8.80
N LYS A 69 16.82 -15.61 -8.73
CA LYS A 69 15.80 -16.65 -8.95
C LYS A 69 14.65 -16.52 -7.96
N SER A 70 14.96 -16.38 -6.65
CA SER A 70 13.94 -16.14 -5.62
C SER A 70 13.16 -14.85 -5.89
N PHE A 71 13.84 -13.77 -6.32
CA PHE A 71 13.18 -12.52 -6.69
C PHE A 71 12.20 -12.68 -7.86
N PHE A 72 12.60 -13.34 -8.96
CA PHE A 72 11.72 -13.61 -10.11
C PHE A 72 10.51 -14.46 -9.73
N SER A 73 10.70 -15.48 -8.90
CA SER A 73 9.59 -16.30 -8.41
C SER A 73 8.57 -15.45 -7.65
N ARG A 74 9.03 -14.63 -6.68
CA ARG A 74 8.16 -13.75 -5.89
C ARG A 74 7.46 -12.70 -6.76
N TYR A 75 8.18 -12.12 -7.72
CA TYR A 75 7.62 -11.12 -8.63
C TYR A 75 6.54 -11.73 -9.54
N SER A 76 6.78 -12.92 -10.09
CA SER A 76 5.79 -13.64 -10.90
C SER A 76 4.54 -14.04 -10.10
N ALA A 77 4.69 -14.52 -8.86
CA ALA A 77 3.56 -14.85 -7.98
C ALA A 77 2.72 -13.61 -7.66
N LYS A 78 3.38 -12.48 -7.39
CA LYS A 78 2.71 -11.19 -7.17
C LYS A 78 1.90 -10.76 -8.40
N LEU A 79 2.44 -10.89 -9.60
CA LEU A 79 1.71 -10.58 -10.84
C LEU A 79 0.45 -11.45 -10.99
N LYS A 80 0.55 -12.75 -10.70
CA LYS A 80 -0.60 -13.68 -10.73
C LYS A 80 -1.69 -13.29 -9.72
N GLN A 81 -1.32 -12.94 -8.50
CA GLN A 81 -2.27 -12.48 -7.47
C GLN A 81 -2.97 -11.18 -7.86
N GLN A 82 -2.32 -10.32 -8.65
CA GLN A 82 -2.90 -9.08 -9.17
C GLN A 82 -3.75 -9.28 -10.43
N GLY A 83 -3.98 -10.51 -10.86
CA GLY A 83 -4.75 -10.82 -12.07
C GLY A 83 -4.00 -10.50 -13.38
N VAL A 84 -2.69 -10.27 -13.30
CA VAL A 84 -1.83 -10.09 -14.47
C VAL A 84 -1.44 -11.47 -15.00
N SER A 85 -2.20 -11.96 -15.97
CA SER A 85 -1.92 -13.22 -16.66
C SER A 85 -0.69 -13.08 -17.55
N THR A 86 0.45 -13.63 -17.14
CA THR A 86 1.65 -13.74 -18.00
C THR A 86 1.49 -14.89 -19.01
N PRO A 87 1.75 -14.69 -20.31
CA PRO A 87 1.55 -15.70 -21.34
C PRO A 87 2.69 -16.74 -21.33
N LYS A 88 2.66 -17.71 -20.42
CA LYS A 88 3.18 -19.10 -20.52
C LYS A 88 3.33 -19.72 -19.12
N ASP A 89 2.19 -20.07 -18.52
CA ASP A 89 2.12 -21.19 -17.57
C ASP A 89 1.99 -22.48 -18.39
N MET A 90 3.11 -23.04 -18.86
CA MET A 90 3.27 -24.45 -19.25
C MET A 90 4.67 -24.62 -19.83
N GLY A 91 5.61 -25.10 -19.01
CA GLY A 91 6.98 -25.32 -19.47
C GLY A 91 7.96 -25.68 -18.35
N GLY A 92 7.66 -26.78 -17.63
CA GLY A 92 8.64 -27.70 -17.05
C GLY A 92 9.81 -27.12 -16.25
N SER A 93 9.57 -26.87 -14.96
CA SER A 93 10.44 -27.34 -13.88
C SER A 93 9.59 -27.26 -12.63
N GLN A 94 9.12 -28.40 -12.12
CA GLN A 94 8.63 -28.44 -10.74
C GLN A 94 9.75 -27.86 -9.87
N PRO A 95 9.50 -26.77 -9.12
CA PRO A 95 10.43 -26.44 -8.06
C PRO A 95 10.25 -27.55 -7.03
N GLU A 96 11.29 -28.37 -6.85
CA GLU A 96 11.49 -29.04 -5.58
C GLU A 96 11.40 -27.92 -4.53
N VAL A 97 10.35 -27.97 -3.71
CA VAL A 97 10.12 -26.98 -2.66
C VAL A 97 11.16 -27.23 -1.57
N ASP A 98 12.32 -26.62 -1.76
CA ASP A 98 13.37 -26.57 -0.74
C ASP A 98 12.83 -25.80 0.48
N GLU A 99 13.22 -26.18 1.70
CA GLU A 99 12.66 -25.62 2.95
C GLU A 99 12.79 -24.07 3.02
N GLU A 100 13.83 -23.52 2.40
CA GLU A 100 14.01 -22.06 2.26
C GLU A 100 12.93 -21.36 1.40
N MET A 101 12.25 -22.08 0.50
CA MET A 101 11.16 -21.59 -0.34
C MET A 101 9.84 -21.50 0.43
N ALA A 102 9.64 -22.35 1.45
CA ALA A 102 8.48 -22.28 2.34
C ALA A 102 8.59 -21.06 3.29
N ASP A 103 9.77 -20.82 3.86
CA ASP A 103 10.07 -19.61 4.65
C ASP A 103 9.86 -18.32 3.84
N ASP A 104 10.12 -18.35 2.53
CA ASP A 104 9.96 -17.20 1.63
C ASP A 104 8.48 -16.88 1.31
N ILE A 105 7.60 -17.89 1.31
CA ILE A 105 6.15 -17.69 1.17
C ILE A 105 5.58 -17.11 2.47
N GLU A 106 5.99 -17.64 3.63
CA GLU A 106 5.54 -17.16 4.94
C GLU A 106 5.94 -15.68 5.16
N ALA A 107 7.15 -15.29 4.75
CA ALA A 107 7.59 -13.89 4.83
C ALA A 107 6.75 -12.95 3.97
N LEU A 108 6.32 -13.38 2.78
CA LEU A 108 5.45 -12.60 1.90
C LEU A 108 4.03 -12.46 2.47
N GLU A 109 3.49 -13.55 3.03
CA GLU A 109 2.19 -13.54 3.68
C GLU A 109 2.21 -12.58 4.88
N PHE A 110 3.28 -12.58 5.66
CA PHE A 110 3.47 -11.64 6.76
C PHE A 110 3.55 -10.17 6.30
N GLU A 111 4.35 -9.86 5.28
CA GLU A 111 4.43 -8.49 4.75
C GLU A 111 3.09 -8.00 4.19
N THR A 112 2.36 -8.88 3.49
CA THR A 112 1.03 -8.59 2.95
C THR A 112 0.03 -8.36 4.07
N ALA A 113 0.02 -9.21 5.10
CA ALA A 113 -0.82 -9.05 6.27
C ALA A 113 -0.54 -7.73 7.00
N MET A 114 0.73 -7.35 7.13
CA MET A 114 1.13 -6.07 7.74
C MET A 114 0.69 -4.86 6.92
N GLN A 115 0.81 -4.93 5.59
CA GLN A 115 0.31 -3.87 4.70
C GLN A 115 -1.21 -3.74 4.78
N ASN A 116 -1.93 -4.86 4.80
CA ASN A 116 -3.38 -4.88 4.94
C ASN A 116 -3.82 -4.30 6.28
N LEU A 117 -3.15 -4.68 7.38
CA LEU A 117 -3.40 -4.12 8.71
C LEU A 117 -3.16 -2.61 8.73
N ARG A 118 -2.04 -2.15 8.15
CA ARG A 118 -1.72 -0.72 8.07
C ARG A 118 -2.78 0.05 7.27
N GLN A 119 -3.25 -0.51 6.17
CA GLN A 119 -4.34 0.09 5.38
C GLN A 119 -5.66 0.12 6.17
N ALA A 120 -6.00 -0.94 6.89
CA ALA A 120 -7.18 -0.98 7.75
C ALA A 120 -7.12 0.12 8.82
N VAL A 121 -5.99 0.23 9.54
CA VAL A 121 -5.77 1.30 10.52
C VAL A 121 -5.88 2.68 9.88
N TYR A 122 -5.29 2.90 8.70
CA TYR A 122 -5.46 4.18 8.00
C TYR A 122 -6.89 4.46 7.58
N ASN A 123 -7.66 3.44 7.20
CA ASN A 123 -9.07 3.59 6.86
C ASN A 123 -9.90 3.94 8.09
N ASP A 124 -9.57 3.35 9.24
CA ASP A 124 -10.20 3.70 10.53
C ASP A 124 -9.88 5.15 10.92
N LEU A 125 -8.64 5.60 10.72
CA LEU A 125 -8.20 6.98 11.00
C LEU A 125 -8.71 8.03 9.98
N LYS A 126 -9.14 7.62 8.78
CA LYS A 126 -9.68 8.52 7.74
C LYS A 126 -11.12 8.94 8.01
N ILE A 127 -11.79 8.31 8.96
CA ILE A 127 -13.02 8.84 9.52
C ILE A 127 -12.56 9.96 10.45
N PRO A 128 -12.88 11.24 10.20
CA PRO A 128 -12.52 12.29 11.15
C PRO A 128 -13.19 11.98 12.49
N GLU A 129 -12.41 11.46 13.43
CA GLU A 129 -12.75 11.29 14.85
C GLU A 129 -12.89 12.67 15.49
N HIS A 130 -13.97 13.34 15.16
CA HIS A 130 -14.52 14.32 16.08
C HIS A 130 -16.04 14.13 16.07
N PRO A 131 -16.58 13.37 17.02
CA PRO A 131 -18.01 13.44 17.29
C PRO A 131 -18.27 14.84 17.86
N ILE A 132 -18.50 15.84 17.01
CA ILE A 132 -19.26 17.01 17.44
C ILE A 132 -20.68 16.51 17.61
N GLU A 133 -20.95 15.96 18.79
CA GLU A 133 -22.28 15.59 19.23
C GLU A 133 -22.92 16.80 19.87
N VAL A 134 -23.96 17.33 19.21
CA VAL A 134 -24.79 18.37 19.80
C VAL A 134 -26.20 17.83 19.93
N ASN A 135 -26.73 17.83 21.15
CA ASN A 135 -28.11 17.43 21.45
C ASN A 135 -28.50 16.08 20.80
N GLN A 136 -27.65 15.06 20.96
CA GLN A 136 -27.83 13.68 20.43
C GLN A 136 -27.65 13.52 18.91
N PHE A 137 -27.19 14.57 18.21
CA PHE A 137 -26.89 14.50 16.78
C PHE A 137 -25.39 14.48 16.55
N ASN A 138 -24.89 13.42 15.89
CA ASN A 138 -23.54 13.41 15.34
C ASN A 138 -23.52 14.22 14.04
N ILE A 139 -23.05 15.47 14.14
CA ILE A 139 -23.13 16.43 13.03
C ILE A 139 -22.24 16.01 11.86
N CYS A 140 -21.08 15.40 12.14
CA CYS A 140 -20.16 14.87 11.13
C CYS A 140 -20.82 13.79 10.27
N LYS A 141 -21.54 12.86 10.91
CA LYS A 141 -22.33 11.83 10.24
C LYS A 141 -23.47 12.43 9.41
N LEU A 142 -24.17 13.43 9.95
CA LEU A 142 -25.25 14.12 9.24
C LEU A 142 -24.74 14.92 8.03
N MET A 143 -23.50 15.40 8.08
CA MET A 143 -22.83 16.09 6.98
C MET A 143 -22.44 15.11 5.86
N GLN A 144 -21.80 13.98 6.22
CA GLN A 144 -21.45 12.91 5.28
C GLN A 144 -22.68 12.32 4.57
N GLU A 145 -23.78 12.13 5.31
CA GLU A 145 -25.04 11.61 4.76
C GLU A 145 -25.88 12.68 4.03
N GLY A 146 -25.45 13.96 4.02
CA GLY A 146 -26.17 15.06 3.39
C GLY A 146 -27.49 15.46 4.08
N LYS A 147 -27.72 15.00 5.31
CA LYS A 147 -28.99 15.13 6.05
C LYS A 147 -29.13 16.41 6.87
N LEU A 148 -28.11 17.28 6.93
CA LEU A 148 -28.19 18.57 7.65
C LEU A 148 -29.39 19.44 7.24
N LYS A 149 -29.77 19.43 5.95
CA LYS A 149 -30.93 20.21 5.44
C LYS A 149 -32.28 19.67 5.89
N ALA A 150 -32.34 18.39 6.30
CA ALA A 150 -33.57 17.71 6.72
C ALA A 150 -33.96 18.06 8.17
N LEU A 151 -33.02 18.51 9.00
CA LEU A 151 -33.24 18.87 10.41
C LEU A 151 -34.14 20.09 10.55
N LYS A 152 -34.82 20.23 11.70
CA LYS A 152 -35.66 21.41 11.95
C LYS A 152 -34.77 22.63 12.12
N LEU A 153 -35.31 23.80 11.76
CA LEU A 153 -34.57 25.06 11.87
C LEU A 153 -34.15 25.36 13.33
N GLN A 154 -34.97 24.97 14.29
CA GLN A 154 -34.66 25.09 15.72
C GLN A 154 -33.44 24.24 16.13
N ASP A 155 -33.34 23.02 15.62
CA ASP A 155 -32.20 22.13 15.89
C ASP A 155 -30.92 22.71 15.29
N LEU A 156 -30.98 23.21 14.05
CA LEU A 156 -29.84 23.87 13.39
C LEU A 156 -29.36 25.11 14.14
N LYS A 157 -30.30 25.91 14.68
CA LYS A 157 -29.97 27.06 15.54
C LYS A 157 -29.28 26.62 16.83
N ALA A 158 -29.81 25.58 17.48
CA ALA A 158 -29.22 25.04 18.70
C ALA A 158 -27.82 24.47 18.44
N MET A 159 -27.61 23.80 17.32
CA MET A 159 -26.31 23.31 16.87
C MET A 159 -25.31 24.45 16.67
N CYS A 160 -25.66 25.46 15.88
CA CYS A 160 -24.76 26.62 15.68
C CYS A 160 -24.48 27.37 16.99
N ALA A 161 -25.48 27.53 17.86
CA ALA A 161 -25.29 28.19 19.15
C ALA A 161 -24.34 27.40 20.08
N THR A 162 -24.43 26.07 20.09
CA THR A 162 -23.58 25.20 20.92
C THR A 162 -22.13 25.19 20.43
N ILE A 163 -21.92 25.26 19.11
CA ILE A 163 -20.59 25.30 18.49
C ILE A 163 -20.01 26.72 18.48
N GLY A 164 -20.83 27.75 18.72
CA GLY A 164 -20.42 29.15 18.67
C GLY A 164 -20.29 29.72 17.25
N LEU A 165 -20.98 29.13 16.27
CA LEU A 165 -20.98 29.62 14.89
C LEU A 165 -21.92 30.82 14.74
N PRO A 166 -21.45 31.96 14.18
CA PRO A 166 -22.31 33.08 13.86
C PRO A 166 -23.25 32.71 12.71
N ALA A 167 -24.51 33.11 12.82
CA ALA A 167 -25.47 32.85 11.77
C ALA A 167 -25.38 33.93 10.70
N GLU A 168 -24.87 33.56 9.53
CA GLU A 168 -24.72 34.48 8.40
C GLU A 168 -26.04 34.61 7.62
N GLY A 169 -26.69 35.77 7.77
CA GLY A 169 -27.91 36.13 7.06
C GLY A 169 -29.21 35.88 7.84
N SER A 170 -30.28 35.55 7.13
CA SER A 170 -31.64 35.51 7.70
C SER A 170 -31.84 34.34 8.65
N GLN A 171 -32.20 34.66 9.89
CA GLN A 171 -32.56 33.69 10.95
C GLN A 171 -33.77 32.81 10.62
N ALA A 172 -34.52 33.12 9.57
CA ALA A 172 -35.66 32.32 9.10
C ALA A 172 -35.25 31.23 8.09
N ARG A 173 -34.03 31.29 7.52
CA ARG A 173 -33.59 30.39 6.46
C ARG A 173 -32.61 29.35 7.01
N LYS A 174 -32.88 28.07 6.72
CA LYS A 174 -31.97 26.96 7.11
C LYS A 174 -30.56 27.12 6.52
N LYS A 175 -30.44 27.71 5.32
CA LYS A 175 -29.16 27.90 4.62
C LYS A 175 -28.15 28.69 5.48
N SER A 176 -28.61 29.68 6.24
CA SER A 176 -27.79 30.52 7.13
C SER A 176 -27.13 29.77 8.28
N PHE A 177 -27.52 28.51 8.53
CA PHE A 177 -26.94 27.64 9.56
C PHE A 177 -26.22 26.45 8.94
N VAL A 178 -26.69 25.95 7.80
CA VAL A 178 -26.11 24.78 7.13
C VAL A 178 -24.76 25.08 6.47
N GLU A 179 -24.57 26.26 5.85
CA GLU A 179 -23.29 26.58 5.20
C GLU A 179 -22.13 26.75 6.20
N PRO A 180 -22.29 27.49 7.32
CA PRO A 180 -21.22 27.58 8.33
C PRO A 180 -20.86 26.23 8.97
N LEU A 181 -21.86 25.36 9.19
CA LEU A 181 -21.63 24.01 9.70
C LEU A 181 -20.81 23.16 8.71
N LYS A 182 -21.02 23.33 7.40
CA LYS A 182 -20.25 22.61 6.39
C LYS A 182 -18.82 23.12 6.30
N GLU A 183 -18.61 24.43 6.31
CA GLU A 183 -17.27 25.01 6.22
C GLU A 183 -16.39 24.57 7.39
N LEU A 184 -16.92 24.60 8.63
CA LEU A 184 -16.20 24.12 9.81
C LEU A 184 -15.77 22.65 9.66
N LEU A 185 -16.69 21.79 9.23
CA LEU A 185 -16.46 20.36 9.12
C LEU A 185 -15.64 19.96 7.88
N MET A 186 -15.43 20.86 6.92
CA MET A 186 -14.53 20.64 5.78
C MET A 186 -13.08 21.08 6.07
N GLN A 187 -12.88 21.93 7.08
CA GLN A 187 -11.55 22.40 7.52
C GLN A 187 -10.94 21.53 8.63
N SER A 188 -11.71 20.60 9.19
CA SER A 188 -11.34 19.70 10.30
C SER A 188 -11.06 18.29 9.78
#